data_AF-A0A946KVX9-F1
#
_entry.id   AF-A0A946KVX9-F1
#
_cell.length_a   1.000
_cell.length_b   1.000
_cell.length_c   1.000
_cell.angle_alpha   90.00
_cell.angle_beta   90.00
_cell.angle_gamma   90.00
#
_symmetry.space_group_name_H-M   'P 1'
#
loop_
_entity.id
_entity.type
_entity.pdbx_description
1 polymer ?
#
loop_
_entity_poly.entity_id
_entity_poly.type
_entity_poly.pdbx_seq_one_letter_code
_entity_poly.pdbx_strand_id
1 'polypeptide(L)'
;MNFKFNEDRILADLQQYVEATYDSHYAQTKSYQATEIIIDQGHGTGFCMGNIMKYAQRYGKKEGHNKADLMKVIHYAMIQLSTDHYK
;
A
#
# COMPACT_ATOMS: atom_id res chain seq x y z
N MET A 1 -8.79 24.08 -3.70
CA MET A 1 -8.84 23.53 -2.33
C MET A 1 -7.47 23.77 -1.72
N ASN A 2 -7.37 24.41 -0.55
CA ASN A 2 -6.08 24.70 0.09
C ASN A 2 -5.81 23.68 1.18
N PHE A 3 -4.99 22.70 0.85
CA PHE A 3 -4.54 21.63 1.73
C PHE A 3 -3.50 22.15 2.73
N LYS A 4 -3.59 21.77 4.01
CA LYS A 4 -2.76 22.32 5.10
C LYS A 4 -1.46 21.54 5.30
N PHE A 5 -1.44 20.28 4.90
CA PHE A 5 -0.39 19.31 5.14
C PHE A 5 0.24 18.77 3.86
N ASN A 6 0.14 19.51 2.75
CA ASN A 6 0.60 19.11 1.42
C ASN A 6 -0.08 17.84 0.89
N GLU A 7 -1.35 17.63 1.25
CA GLU A 7 -2.12 16.45 0.84
C GLU A 7 -2.17 16.31 -0.68
N ASP A 8 -2.17 17.42 -1.43
CA ASP A 8 -2.06 17.44 -2.89
C ASP A 8 -0.81 16.72 -3.40
N ARG A 9 0.35 17.04 -2.81
CA ARG A 9 1.63 16.42 -3.19
C ARG A 9 1.70 14.96 -2.74
N ILE A 10 1.21 14.68 -1.53
CA ILE A 10 1.21 13.32 -0.98
C ILE A 10 0.34 12.40 -1.83
N LEU A 11 -0.84 12.86 -2.28
CA LEU A 11 -1.72 12.10 -3.16
C LEU A 11 -1.07 11.84 -4.52
N ALA A 12 -0.40 12.82 -5.11
CA ALA A 12 0.35 12.63 -6.36
C ALA A 12 1.49 11.61 -6.20
N ASP A 13 2.26 11.70 -5.12
CA ASP A 13 3.32 10.73 -4.81
C ASP A 13 2.77 9.32 -4.56
N LEU A 14 1.62 9.20 -3.89
CA LEU A 14 0.95 7.92 -3.65
C LEU A 14 0.46 7.30 -4.95
N GLN A 15 -0.11 8.10 -5.85
CA GLN A 15 -0.54 7.63 -7.16
C GLN A 15 0.65 7.06 -7.94
N GLN A 16 1.75 7.82 -8.06
CA GLN A 16 2.97 7.35 -8.74
C GLN A 16 3.53 6.08 -8.08
N TYR A 17 3.50 6.02 -6.75
CA TYR A 17 3.93 4.85 -6.01
C TYR A 17 3.08 3.61 -6.35
N VAL A 18 1.76 3.75 -6.37
CA VAL A 18 0.83 2.67 -6.74
C VAL A 18 1.06 2.23 -8.18
N GLU A 19 1.11 3.17 -9.13
CA GLU A 19 1.42 2.89 -10.55
C GLU A 19 2.71 2.10 -10.70
N ALA A 20 3.79 2.51 -10.02
CA ALA A 20 5.06 1.81 -10.04
C ALA A 20 4.98 0.38 -9.45
N THR A 21 4.06 0.10 -8.52
CA THR A 21 3.83 -1.27 -8.05
C THR A 21 3.17 -2.13 -9.12
N TYR A 22 2.30 -1.57 -9.95
CA TYR A 22 1.77 -2.29 -11.12
C TYR A 22 2.88 -2.55 -12.14
N ASP A 23 3.72 -1.57 -12.46
CA ASP A 23 4.83 -1.79 -13.42
C ASP A 23 5.82 -2.84 -12.93
N SER A 24 6.15 -2.83 -11.64
CA SER A 24 7.07 -3.80 -11.03
C SER A 24 6.48 -5.21 -10.93
N HIS A 25 5.14 -5.35 -10.88
CA HIS A 25 4.46 -6.63 -10.72
C HIS A 25 3.91 -7.22 -12.03
N TYR A 26 3.59 -6.40 -13.03
CA TYR A 26 2.92 -6.85 -14.27
C TYR A 26 3.84 -6.91 -15.50
N ALA A 27 5.09 -6.42 -15.42
CA ALA A 27 6.02 -6.40 -16.55
C ALA A 27 6.55 -7.78 -17.00
N GLN A 28 6.19 -8.89 -16.35
CA GLN A 28 6.61 -10.23 -16.74
C GLN A 28 5.44 -11.22 -16.68
N THR A 29 4.68 -11.30 -17.79
CA THR A 29 3.90 -12.49 -18.20
C THR A 29 3.07 -13.17 -17.09
N LYS A 30 1.78 -12.80 -16.97
CA LYS A 30 0.73 -13.57 -16.28
C LYS A 30 1.16 -14.10 -14.90
N SER A 31 1.33 -13.22 -13.93
CA SER A 31 1.40 -13.63 -12.53
C SER A 31 0.45 -12.75 -11.73
N TYR A 32 -0.66 -13.33 -11.30
CA TYR A 32 -1.50 -12.79 -10.24
C TYR A 32 -0.61 -12.20 -9.14
N GLN A 33 -0.90 -10.96 -8.74
CA GLN A 33 -0.17 -10.36 -7.63
C GLN A 33 -0.41 -11.26 -6.41
N ALA A 34 0.64 -11.64 -5.67
CA ALA A 34 0.48 -12.53 -4.51
C ALA A 34 -0.61 -12.01 -3.53
N THR A 35 -0.78 -10.68 -3.48
CA THR A 35 -1.85 -10.00 -2.77
C THR A 35 -3.25 -10.33 -3.30
N GLU A 36 -3.47 -10.34 -4.61
CA GLU A 36 -4.75 -10.73 -5.22
C GLU A 36 -5.10 -12.18 -4.85
N ILE A 37 -4.15 -13.11 -4.96
CA ILE A 37 -4.37 -14.52 -4.57
C ILE A 37 -4.77 -14.64 -3.10
N ILE A 38 -4.09 -13.91 -2.22
CA ILE A 38 -4.38 -13.93 -0.77
C ILE A 38 -5.77 -13.36 -0.48
N ILE A 39 -6.17 -12.31 -1.19
CA ILE A 39 -7.50 -11.71 -1.06
C ILE A 39 -8.58 -12.67 -1.58
N ASP A 40 -8.37 -13.28 -2.75
CA ASP A 40 -9.28 -14.25 -3.35
C ASP A 40 -9.47 -15.50 -2.47
N GLN A 41 -8.45 -15.89 -1.71
CA GLN A 41 -8.52 -16.97 -0.72
C GLN A 41 -9.18 -16.57 0.61
N GLY A 42 -9.68 -15.33 0.74
CA GLY A 42 -10.36 -14.86 1.94
C GLY A 42 -9.42 -14.46 3.09
N HIS A 43 -8.12 -14.31 2.82
CA HIS A 43 -7.10 -13.96 3.80
C HIS A 43 -6.65 -12.49 3.72
N GLY A 44 -7.36 -11.67 2.94
CA GLY A 44 -7.02 -10.26 2.67
C GLY A 44 -6.89 -9.38 3.92
N THR A 45 -7.86 -9.42 4.84
CA THR A 45 -7.86 -8.56 6.04
C THR A 45 -6.67 -8.81 6.95
N GLY A 46 -6.40 -10.09 7.26
CA GLY A 46 -5.25 -10.45 8.09
C GLY A 46 -3.93 -10.02 7.45
N PHE A 47 -3.81 -10.21 6.14
CA PHE A 47 -2.63 -9.81 5.38
C PHE A 47 -2.40 -8.30 5.35
N CYS A 48 -3.44 -7.50 5.06
CA CYS A 48 -3.33 -6.05 5.01
C CYS A 48 -3.02 -5.46 6.39
N MET A 49 -3.77 -5.86 7.43
CA MET A 49 -3.56 -5.37 8.78
C MET A 49 -2.20 -5.78 9.35
N GLY A 50 -1.74 -7.00 9.06
CA GLY A 50 -0.41 -7.47 9.44
C GLY A 50 0.71 -6.63 8.79
N ASN A 51 0.57 -6.27 7.51
CA ASN A 51 1.54 -5.42 6.84
C ASN A 51 1.52 -3.98 7.36
N ILE A 52 0.34 -3.40 7.62
CA ILE A 52 0.20 -2.09 8.26
C ILE A 52 0.98 -2.07 9.58
N MET A 53 0.73 -3.04 10.46
CA MET A 53 1.42 -3.16 11.75
C MET A 53 2.94 -3.30 11.57
N LYS A 54 3.38 -4.15 10.65
CA LYS A 54 4.81 -4.36 10.35
C LYS A 54 5.51 -3.06 9.96
N TYR A 55 4.95 -2.29 9.03
CA TYR A 55 5.58 -1.05 8.55
C TYR A 55 5.46 0.10 9.56
N ALA A 56 4.36 0.18 10.31
CA ALA A 56 4.23 1.12 11.42
C ALA A 56 5.30 0.86 12.51
N GLN A 57 5.55 -0.40 12.86
CA GLN A 57 6.59 -0.76 13.83
C GLN A 57 8.01 -0.55 13.31
N ARG A 58 8.21 -0.62 11.99
CA ARG A 58 9.50 -0.46 11.33
C ARG A 58 9.93 1.02 11.29
N TYR A 59 8.98 1.93 11.11
CA TYR A 59 9.24 3.37 11.03
C TYR A 59 9.92 3.90 12.30
N GLY A 60 11.05 4.58 12.13
CA GLY A 60 11.90 5.06 13.23
C GLY A 60 12.87 4.01 13.79
N LYS A 61 12.77 2.74 13.37
CA LYS A 61 13.67 1.66 13.83
C LYS A 61 14.62 1.19 12.73
N LYS A 62 14.08 0.78 11.58
CA LYS A 62 14.88 0.29 10.46
C LYS A 62 15.02 1.42 9.45
N GLU A 63 16.26 1.83 9.18
CA GLU A 63 16.58 2.96 8.29
C GLU A 63 16.00 4.30 8.78
N GLY A 64 15.79 4.42 10.09
CA GLY A 64 15.24 5.63 10.71
C GLY A 64 13.82 5.94 10.23
N HIS A 65 13.56 7.20 9.89
CA HIS A 65 12.25 7.68 9.43
C HIS A 65 12.07 7.50 7.92
N ASN A 66 12.14 6.25 7.45
CA ASN A 66 12.03 5.96 6.03
C ASN A 66 10.60 6.24 5.49
N LYS A 67 10.48 7.18 4.55
CA LYS A 67 9.21 7.52 3.85
C LYS A 67 8.55 6.27 3.25
N ALA A 68 9.34 5.32 2.78
CA ALA A 68 8.84 4.11 2.13
C ALA A 68 8.03 3.20 3.06
N ASP A 69 8.20 3.32 4.38
CA ASP A 69 7.38 2.58 5.35
C ASP A 69 5.99 3.22 5.46
N LEU A 70 5.90 4.55 5.50
CA LEU A 70 4.62 5.27 5.51
C LEU A 70 3.83 5.08 4.22
N MET A 71 4.49 5.11 3.06
CA MET A 71 3.80 4.84 1.78
C MET A 71 3.19 3.43 1.75
N LYS A 72 3.89 2.43 2.31
CA LYS A 72 3.35 1.07 2.42
C LYS A 72 2.18 0.97 3.38
N VAL A 73 2.24 1.65 4.53
CA VAL A 73 1.10 1.72 5.46
C VAL A 73 -0.15 2.24 4.73
N ILE A 74 -0.02 3.34 3.98
CA ILE A 74 -1.13 3.93 3.24
C ILE A 74 -1.61 2.97 2.13
N HIS A 75 -0.69 2.33 1.41
CA HIS A 75 -1.05 1.38 0.34
C HIS A 75 -1.84 0.18 0.84
N TYR A 76 -1.40 -0.47 1.92
CA TYR A 76 -2.17 -1.58 2.49
C TYR A 76 -3.52 -1.13 3.06
N ALA A 77 -3.63 0.09 3.58
CA ALA A 77 -4.91 0.66 3.98
C ALA A 77 -5.84 0.89 2.77
N MET A 78 -5.31 1.35 1.63
CA MET A 78 -6.08 1.49 0.39
C MET A 78 -6.59 0.14 -0.12
N ILE A 79 -5.76 -0.91 -0.10
CA ILE A 79 -6.16 -2.26 -0.51
C ILE A 79 -7.27 -2.79 0.42
N GLN A 80 -7.14 -2.62 1.74
CA GLN A 80 -8.17 -3.02 2.68
C GLN A 80 -9.48 -2.27 2.44
N LEU A 81 -9.38 -0.95 2.26
CA LEU A 81 -10.54 -0.10 1.97
C LEU A 81 -11.24 -0.57 0.70
N SER A 82 -10.49 -0.88 -0.36
CA SER A 82 -11.04 -1.44 -1.60
C SER A 82 -11.73 -2.78 -1.37
N THR A 83 -11.10 -3.66 -0.57
CA THR A 83 -11.60 -5.00 -0.29
C THR A 83 -12.89 -4.97 0.54
N ASP A 84 -13.08 -4.01 1.43
CA ASP A 84 -14.25 -3.98 2.31
C ASP A 84 -15.38 -3.07 1.82
N HIS A 85 -15.04 -1.96 1.14
CA HIS A 85 -15.97 -0.83 0.97
C HIS A 85 -16.20 -0.36 -0.47
N TYR A 86 -15.37 -0.77 -1.44
CA TYR A 86 -15.49 -0.34 -2.84
C TYR A 86 -15.75 -1.51 -3.79
N LYS A 87 -16.36 -2.59 -3.29
CA LYS A 87 -16.81 -3.74 -4.10
C LYS A 87 -17.97 -3.38 -5.03
#